data_AF-A0A955Z8J7-F1
#
_entry.id   AF-A0A955Z8J7-F1
#
_cell.length_a   1.000
_cell.length_b   1.000
_cell.length_c   1.000
_cell.angle_alpha   90.00
_cell.angle_beta   90.00
_cell.angle_gamma   90.00
#
_symmetry.space_group_name_H-M   'P 1'
#
loop_
_entity.id
_entity.type
_entity.pdbx_description
1 polymer ?
#
loop_
_entity_poly.entity_id
_entity_poly.type
_entity_poly.pdbx_seq_one_letter_code
_entity_poly.pdbx_strand_id
1 'polypeptide(L)'
;MAPSLPLKARLSLIALLALAVGSGCAAPTEDEADASEQHISSSQDANKLLDVPFYFSVPKAAVTTEINRRGYSYPTVWNESAEIKDAGLRVIAIRQNGTSPSQKRAARADMAQQLARAGVLQDGDIALTFRPELAGTMAYPHIQMGITHASLVYTKNGQAYNVDSPLDGEYVGQFSTLHFTGGTTSSGSVDNGTDALHIVRPVGFDDARRERLRGWATAVAQNRAYGKVRFQKDYLTPIFASKRMTTQQTVTELGKIILNRGTMELPMYCSEFAWHMLALSNCTEAEIKDAGPEGASCVKPVFDPMQLAAPDAGSIGLAEGPLLSLMTAPAADRGRFVNDVFATGVNGGRLSSGHRAVAEQVAPLMAGLSQYYAARAQGAPAEMVAGAAAQLNAGVQNVPNYSPTAFLVNSMQAAGTRKVDYVATVAFMDSSADMEKAKRLAMPSGTSVPQ
;
A
#
# COMPACT_ATOMS: atom_id res chain seq x y z
N MET A 1 -53.26 45.44 -14.77
CA MET A 1 -53.64 44.02 -14.87
C MET A 1 -52.38 43.20 -14.73
N ALA A 2 -52.22 42.53 -13.58
CA ALA A 2 -51.21 41.48 -13.37
C ALA A 2 -51.65 40.18 -14.06
N PRO A 3 -50.73 39.28 -14.41
CA PRO A 3 -50.33 38.17 -13.51
C PRO A 3 -48.78 38.02 -13.43
N SER A 4 -48.10 37.81 -12.28
CA SER A 4 -48.05 36.68 -11.32
C SER A 4 -47.21 35.45 -11.76
N LEU A 5 -45.91 35.48 -11.40
CA LEU A 5 -45.02 34.49 -10.70
C LEU A 5 -45.24 32.96 -10.83
N PRO A 6 -44.27 32.07 -10.47
CA PRO A 6 -42.81 32.23 -10.26
C PRO A 6 -41.90 31.11 -10.84
N LEU A 7 -40.60 31.41 -10.85
CA LEU A 7 -39.46 30.53 -11.03
C LEU A 7 -39.39 29.48 -9.89
N LYS A 8 -39.48 28.18 -10.21
CA LYS A 8 -39.26 27.10 -9.24
C LYS A 8 -37.76 26.94 -8.98
N ALA A 9 -37.30 27.53 -7.88
CA ALA A 9 -36.06 27.15 -7.21
C ALA A 9 -36.20 25.72 -6.69
N ARG A 10 -35.44 24.78 -7.24
CA ARG A 10 -35.23 23.46 -6.62
C ARG A 10 -34.17 23.64 -5.52
N LEU A 11 -34.62 24.01 -4.32
CA LEU A 11 -33.89 23.68 -3.09
C LEU A 11 -33.85 22.15 -3.00
N SER A 12 -32.71 21.54 -3.30
CA SER A 12 -32.43 20.19 -2.82
C SER A 12 -31.94 20.33 -1.39
N LEU A 13 -32.82 19.93 -0.47
CA LEU A 13 -32.56 19.81 0.96
C LEU A 13 -31.44 18.76 1.13
N ILE A 14 -30.20 19.19 1.32
CA ILE A 14 -29.13 18.31 1.77
C ILE A 14 -29.40 18.08 3.26
N ALA A 15 -30.07 16.97 3.56
CA ALA A 15 -30.17 16.47 4.91
C ALA A 15 -28.76 16.02 5.34
N LEU A 16 -28.10 16.82 6.17
CA LEU A 16 -26.96 16.37 6.98
C LEU A 16 -27.48 15.29 7.94
N LEU A 17 -27.44 14.03 7.53
CA LEU A 17 -27.35 12.93 8.48
C LEU A 17 -25.88 12.79 8.87
N ALA A 18 -25.52 13.44 9.98
CA ALA A 18 -24.34 13.09 10.76
C ALA A 18 -24.60 11.73 11.42
N LEU A 19 -24.50 10.65 10.65
CA LEU A 19 -24.40 9.30 11.18
C LEU A 19 -22.95 9.07 11.59
N ALA A 20 -22.65 9.42 12.84
CA ALA A 20 -21.48 8.92 13.54
C ALA A 20 -21.65 7.41 13.76
N VAL A 21 -21.40 6.60 12.73
CA VAL A 21 -21.27 5.14 12.87
C VAL A 21 -19.81 4.87 13.20
N GLY A 22 -19.50 4.87 14.49
CA GLY A 22 -18.23 4.35 14.98
C GLY A 22 -18.24 2.83 14.84
N SER A 23 -17.57 2.29 13.82
CA SER A 23 -17.15 0.87 13.72
C SER A 23 -16.23 0.70 12.52
N GLY A 24 -15.00 0.17 12.75
CA GLY A 24 -14.15 -0.29 11.64
C GLY A 24 -12.63 -0.12 11.76
N CYS A 25 -12.02 -0.47 12.90
CA CYS A 25 -10.77 -1.28 13.00
C CYS A 25 -10.42 -1.50 14.49
N ALA A 26 -10.03 -2.73 14.80
CA ALA A 26 -10.11 -3.42 16.09
C ALA A 26 -9.47 -2.70 17.29
N ALA A 27 -10.27 -2.50 18.35
CA ALA A 27 -10.00 -3.24 19.58
C ALA A 27 -10.80 -4.55 19.45
N PRO A 28 -10.36 -5.68 20.02
CA PRO A 28 -11.07 -6.96 19.86
C PRO A 28 -12.52 -6.78 20.34
N THR A 29 -13.47 -7.21 19.51
CA THR A 29 -14.84 -7.50 19.94
C THR A 29 -15.07 -8.99 19.76
N GLU A 30 -15.70 -9.60 20.76
CA GLU A 30 -15.61 -11.02 21.14
C GLU A 30 -16.21 -12.07 20.17
N ASP A 31 -16.50 -11.75 18.92
CA ASP A 31 -17.12 -12.71 17.98
C ASP A 31 -16.42 -12.70 16.61
N GLU A 32 -15.27 -13.39 16.51
CA GLU A 32 -14.63 -13.71 15.22
C GLU A 32 -15.02 -15.11 14.76
N ALA A 33 -15.85 -15.19 13.72
CA ALA A 33 -16.03 -16.42 12.96
C ALA A 33 -14.79 -16.67 12.08
N ASP A 34 -14.23 -17.89 12.18
CA ASP A 34 -13.04 -18.38 11.47
C ASP A 34 -12.99 -17.93 10.00
N ALA A 35 -12.11 -16.97 9.71
CA ALA A 35 -11.70 -16.67 8.35
C ALA A 35 -10.73 -17.77 7.91
N SER A 36 -11.22 -18.69 7.07
CA SER A 36 -10.45 -19.75 6.41
C SER A 36 -9.08 -19.26 5.92
N GLU A 37 -8.03 -20.03 6.21
CA GLU A 37 -6.61 -19.90 5.80
C GLU A 37 -6.33 -18.86 4.69
N GLN A 38 -5.83 -17.68 5.10
CA GLN A 38 -5.41 -16.58 4.22
C GLN A 38 -3.97 -16.79 3.72
N HIS A 39 -3.74 -17.90 3.02
CA HIS A 39 -2.42 -18.22 2.47
C HIS A 39 -2.30 -17.84 1.00
N ILE A 40 -1.09 -17.47 0.60
CA ILE A 40 -0.78 -17.25 -0.82
C ILE A 40 -0.93 -18.57 -1.59
N SER A 41 -1.79 -18.58 -2.60
CA SER A 41 -1.96 -19.75 -3.46
C SER A 41 -0.93 -19.75 -4.58
N SER A 42 -0.12 -20.81 -4.67
CA SER A 42 0.73 -21.04 -5.82
C SER A 42 -0.08 -21.44 -7.05
N SER A 43 0.41 -21.04 -8.23
CA SER A 43 -0.28 -21.35 -9.48
C SER A 43 -0.10 -22.82 -9.85
N GLN A 44 -1.13 -23.43 -10.44
CA GLN A 44 -1.00 -24.77 -11.05
C GLN A 44 -0.29 -24.72 -12.41
N ASP A 45 -0.18 -23.55 -13.05
CA ASP A 45 0.55 -23.37 -14.31
C ASP A 45 2.05 -23.55 -14.08
N ALA A 46 2.68 -24.49 -14.78
CA ALA A 46 4.12 -24.78 -14.66
C ALA A 46 5.03 -23.56 -14.92
N ASN A 47 4.52 -22.52 -15.62
CA ASN A 47 5.24 -21.33 -16.02
C ASN A 47 5.00 -20.10 -15.11
N LYS A 48 4.14 -20.21 -14.09
CA LYS A 48 3.83 -19.10 -13.17
C LYS A 48 4.00 -19.55 -11.74
N LEU A 49 4.67 -18.77 -10.89
CA LEU A 49 4.81 -19.14 -9.48
C LEU A 49 3.49 -18.89 -8.72
N LEU A 50 2.88 -17.73 -8.94
CA LEU A 50 1.69 -17.24 -8.26
C LEU A 50 0.57 -16.99 -9.27
N ASP A 51 -0.67 -17.29 -8.86
CA ASP A 51 -1.86 -16.95 -9.65
C ASP A 51 -2.35 -15.55 -9.25
N VAL A 52 -1.83 -14.53 -9.92
CA VAL A 52 -2.11 -13.12 -9.61
C VAL A 52 -2.80 -12.47 -10.80
N PRO A 53 -4.02 -11.91 -10.62
CA PRO A 53 -4.71 -11.23 -11.70
C PRO A 53 -4.02 -9.91 -12.07
N PHE A 54 -4.29 -9.41 -13.27
CA PHE A 54 -3.66 -8.17 -13.74
C PHE A 54 -3.94 -6.96 -12.82
N TYR A 55 -5.09 -6.93 -12.14
CA TYR A 55 -5.48 -5.83 -11.25
C TYR A 55 -4.72 -5.86 -9.90
N PHE A 56 -3.98 -6.92 -9.62
CA PHE A 56 -3.01 -7.05 -8.51
C PHE A 56 -1.56 -7.02 -9.01
N SER A 57 -1.35 -6.70 -10.28
CA SER A 57 -0.04 -6.71 -10.94
C SER A 57 0.40 -5.30 -11.29
N VAL A 58 1.69 -5.14 -11.61
CA VAL A 58 2.24 -3.89 -12.15
C VAL A 58 2.55 -4.04 -13.64
N PRO A 59 2.48 -2.96 -14.46
CA PRO A 59 3.00 -2.98 -15.81
C PRO A 59 4.47 -3.41 -15.83
N LYS A 60 4.84 -4.30 -16.75
CA LYS A 60 6.24 -4.76 -16.91
C LYS A 60 7.22 -3.61 -17.13
N ALA A 61 6.78 -2.58 -17.85
CA ALA A 61 7.56 -1.36 -18.10
C ALA A 61 7.84 -0.51 -16.84
N ALA A 62 7.09 -0.71 -15.75
CA ALA A 62 7.35 -0.03 -14.47
C ALA A 62 8.50 -0.68 -13.68
N VAL A 63 8.88 -1.92 -14.02
CA VAL A 63 9.91 -2.68 -13.29
C VAL A 63 11.29 -2.36 -13.85
N THR A 64 11.82 -1.19 -13.48
CA THR A 64 13.13 -0.71 -13.97
C THR A 64 14.22 -0.70 -12.91
N THR A 65 13.89 -0.84 -11.63
CA THR A 65 14.87 -0.80 -10.54
C THR A 65 15.85 -1.96 -10.67
N GLU A 66 17.14 -1.69 -10.72
CA GLU A 66 18.14 -2.75 -10.66
C GLU A 66 18.19 -3.37 -9.26
N ILE A 67 18.38 -4.69 -9.20
CA ILE A 67 18.57 -5.41 -7.93
C ILE A 67 19.84 -6.26 -8.03
N ASN A 68 20.63 -6.27 -6.95
CA ASN A 68 21.83 -7.09 -6.88
C ASN A 68 21.46 -8.56 -6.63
N ARG A 69 21.05 -9.26 -7.70
CA ARG A 69 20.62 -10.67 -7.62
C ARG A 69 21.70 -11.59 -7.04
N ARG A 70 22.99 -11.27 -7.22
CA ARG A 70 24.11 -12.07 -6.69
C ARG A 70 24.31 -11.90 -5.18
N GLY A 71 23.70 -10.88 -4.57
CA GLY A 71 23.83 -10.56 -3.15
C GLY A 71 22.94 -11.39 -2.20
N TYR A 72 22.05 -12.23 -2.73
CA TYR A 72 21.15 -13.07 -1.93
C TYR A 72 20.89 -14.43 -2.59
N SER A 73 20.43 -15.40 -1.79
CA SER A 73 20.27 -16.81 -2.25
C SER A 73 18.94 -17.11 -2.95
N TYR A 74 17.90 -16.30 -2.70
CA TYR A 74 16.53 -16.56 -3.17
C TYR A 74 16.35 -16.44 -4.69
N PRO A 75 15.62 -17.34 -5.36
CA PRO A 75 15.27 -17.18 -6.77
C PRO A 75 14.47 -15.89 -7.00
N THR A 76 14.68 -15.27 -8.16
CA THR A 76 13.91 -14.11 -8.60
C THR A 76 13.33 -14.40 -9.96
N VAL A 77 12.01 -14.25 -10.08
CA VAL A 77 11.24 -14.61 -11.26
C VAL A 77 10.39 -13.44 -11.73
N TRP A 78 10.17 -13.34 -13.04
CA TRP A 78 9.06 -12.56 -13.56
C TRP A 78 7.81 -13.44 -13.51
N ASN A 79 6.85 -13.08 -12.67
CA ASN A 79 5.57 -13.74 -12.56
C ASN A 79 4.53 -12.97 -13.37
N GLU A 80 4.31 -13.37 -14.62
CA GLU A 80 3.26 -12.80 -15.47
C GLU A 80 1.90 -12.89 -14.80
N SER A 81 1.07 -11.87 -14.98
CA SER A 81 -0.32 -11.91 -14.49
C SER A 81 -1.11 -13.03 -15.18
N ALA A 82 -2.25 -13.41 -14.59
CA ALA A 82 -3.10 -14.46 -15.13
C ALA A 82 -3.58 -14.12 -16.56
N GLU A 83 -3.98 -12.87 -16.80
CA GLU A 83 -4.70 -12.46 -18.01
C GLU A 83 -3.89 -11.56 -18.97
N ILE A 84 -2.91 -10.80 -18.49
CA ILE A 84 -2.19 -9.78 -19.28
C ILE A 84 -0.68 -10.04 -19.23
N LYS A 85 -0.06 -10.34 -20.38
CA LYS A 85 1.37 -10.68 -20.48
C LYS A 85 2.33 -9.55 -20.11
N ASP A 86 1.94 -8.31 -20.43
CA ASP A 86 2.72 -7.10 -20.14
C ASP A 86 2.43 -6.51 -18.74
N ALA A 87 1.74 -7.28 -17.90
CA ALA A 87 1.60 -7.01 -16.48
C ALA A 87 2.06 -8.24 -15.66
N GLY A 88 2.60 -8.01 -14.48
CA GLY A 88 3.05 -9.07 -13.59
C GLY A 88 3.77 -8.54 -12.37
N LEU A 89 4.51 -9.42 -11.69
CA LEU A 89 5.30 -9.10 -10.51
C LEU A 89 6.73 -9.60 -10.67
N ARG A 90 7.71 -8.83 -10.16
CA ARG A 90 9.07 -9.34 -9.96
C ARG A 90 9.13 -10.01 -8.60
N VAL A 91 9.01 -11.34 -8.57
CA VAL A 91 8.90 -12.10 -7.32
C VAL A 91 10.27 -12.58 -6.84
N ILE A 92 10.62 -12.28 -5.60
CA ILE A 92 11.71 -12.92 -4.84
C ILE A 92 11.05 -13.98 -3.95
N ALA A 93 11.25 -15.26 -4.28
CA ALA A 93 10.58 -16.35 -3.57
C ALA A 93 11.42 -16.88 -2.41
N ILE A 94 10.84 -16.90 -1.22
CA ILE A 94 11.52 -17.24 0.04
C ILE A 94 10.83 -18.44 0.66
N ARG A 95 11.60 -19.48 0.97
CA ARG A 95 11.06 -20.65 1.65
C ARG A 95 10.78 -20.31 3.12
N GLN A 96 9.52 -20.35 3.53
CA GLN A 96 9.16 -20.44 4.93
C GLN A 96 8.88 -21.93 5.21
N ASN A 97 9.65 -22.56 6.09
CA ASN A 97 9.69 -24.03 6.26
C ASN A 97 8.41 -24.63 6.90
N GLY A 98 7.26 -23.98 6.74
CA GLY A 98 5.95 -24.30 7.28
C GLY A 98 5.18 -23.05 7.70
N THR A 99 3.90 -23.23 8.04
CA THR A 99 2.95 -22.15 8.35
C THR A 99 3.01 -21.67 9.80
N SER A 100 3.74 -22.36 10.68
CA SER A 100 3.84 -21.97 12.09
C SER A 100 4.53 -20.62 12.29
N PRO A 101 4.12 -19.80 13.29
CA PRO A 101 4.75 -18.50 13.53
C PRO A 101 6.26 -18.56 13.76
N SER A 102 6.79 -19.61 14.40
CA SER A 102 8.23 -19.77 14.63
C SER A 102 9.02 -19.98 13.34
N GLN A 103 8.49 -20.77 12.40
CA GLN A 103 9.11 -20.99 11.08
C GLN A 103 9.03 -19.73 10.21
N LYS A 104 7.88 -19.04 10.22
CA LYS A 104 7.70 -17.75 9.54
C LYS A 104 8.71 -16.71 10.06
N ARG A 105 8.91 -16.64 11.39
CA ARG A 105 9.88 -15.76 12.04
C ARG A 105 11.31 -15.97 11.54
N ALA A 106 11.77 -17.22 11.49
CA ALA A 106 13.12 -17.55 11.05
C ALA A 106 13.36 -17.14 9.59
N ALA A 107 12.42 -17.46 8.69
CA ALA A 107 12.51 -17.10 7.27
C ALA A 107 12.52 -15.58 7.05
N ARG A 108 11.71 -14.83 7.80
CA ARG A 108 11.65 -13.36 7.72
C ARG A 108 12.90 -12.68 8.26
N ALA A 109 13.51 -13.22 9.33
CA ALA A 109 14.77 -12.70 9.86
C ALA A 109 15.94 -12.92 8.87
N ASP A 110 16.02 -14.12 8.27
CA ASP A 110 17.01 -14.44 7.23
C ASP A 110 16.81 -13.55 5.99
N MET A 111 15.56 -13.40 5.54
CA MET A 111 15.18 -12.48 4.46
C MET A 111 15.68 -11.06 4.74
N ALA A 112 15.36 -10.52 5.92
CA ALA A 112 15.69 -9.15 6.29
C ALA A 112 17.20 -8.92 6.32
N GLN A 113 17.99 -9.93 6.68
CA GLN A 113 19.45 -9.88 6.65
C GLN A 113 20.00 -9.95 5.22
N GLN A 114 19.59 -10.94 4.43
CA GLN A 114 20.11 -11.13 3.07
C GLN A 114 19.73 -9.98 2.14
N LEU A 115 18.47 -9.54 2.18
CA LEU A 115 17.98 -8.47 1.30
C LEU A 115 18.53 -7.09 1.69
N ALA A 116 18.77 -6.83 2.98
CA ALA A 116 19.46 -5.60 3.41
C ALA A 116 20.91 -5.58 2.92
N ARG A 117 21.66 -6.67 3.11
CA ARG A 117 23.06 -6.79 2.64
C ARG A 117 23.18 -6.67 1.13
N ALA A 118 22.20 -7.16 0.39
CA ALA A 118 22.16 -7.05 -1.06
C ALA A 118 21.70 -5.66 -1.56
N GLY A 119 21.27 -4.75 -0.68
CA GLY A 119 20.68 -3.47 -1.06
C GLY A 119 19.31 -3.58 -1.73
N VAL A 120 18.62 -4.72 -1.58
CA VAL A 120 17.23 -4.88 -2.03
C VAL A 120 16.29 -4.17 -1.07
N LEU A 121 16.53 -4.30 0.23
CA LEU A 121 15.89 -3.50 1.28
C LEU A 121 16.85 -2.40 1.75
N GLN A 122 16.42 -1.15 1.67
CA GLN A 122 17.20 0.03 2.04
C GLN A 122 16.41 0.97 2.95
N ASP A 123 17.13 1.85 3.64
CA ASP A 123 16.51 2.93 4.41
C ASP A 123 15.62 3.78 3.50
N GLY A 124 14.34 3.88 3.84
CA GLY A 124 13.35 4.65 3.08
C GLY A 124 12.52 3.83 2.11
N ASP A 125 12.84 2.56 1.90
CA ASP A 125 11.92 1.66 1.20
C ASP A 125 10.61 1.54 2.00
N ILE A 126 9.52 1.28 1.28
CA ILE A 126 8.22 0.99 1.86
C ILE A 126 7.90 -0.46 1.55
N ALA A 127 7.66 -1.24 2.62
CA ALA A 127 7.14 -2.60 2.51
C ALA A 127 5.62 -2.54 2.64
N LEU A 128 4.93 -2.81 1.53
CA LEU A 128 3.47 -2.86 1.44
C LEU A 128 3.01 -4.30 1.62
N THR A 129 2.16 -4.54 2.61
CA THR A 129 1.54 -5.84 2.82
C THR A 129 0.62 -6.16 1.67
N PHE A 130 0.94 -7.24 0.93
CA PHE A 130 0.22 -7.67 -0.26
C PHE A 130 -0.54 -8.97 0.02
N ARG A 131 -1.83 -8.97 -0.31
CA ARG A 131 -2.77 -10.06 -0.04
C ARG A 131 -3.40 -10.57 -1.34
N PRO A 132 -2.70 -11.42 -2.11
CA PRO A 132 -3.23 -11.95 -3.36
C PRO A 132 -4.51 -12.77 -3.17
N GLU A 133 -4.74 -13.33 -1.98
CA GLU A 133 -5.95 -14.06 -1.61
C GLU A 133 -7.23 -13.20 -1.61
N LEU A 134 -7.09 -11.87 -1.65
CA LEU A 134 -8.21 -10.93 -1.80
C LEU A 134 -8.69 -10.78 -3.25
N ALA A 135 -8.05 -11.43 -4.21
CA ALA A 135 -8.53 -11.49 -5.58
C ALA A 135 -9.90 -12.20 -5.66
N GLY A 136 -10.79 -11.69 -6.51
CA GLY A 136 -12.14 -12.21 -6.66
C GLY A 136 -13.02 -12.04 -5.41
N THR A 137 -12.70 -11.09 -4.51
CA THR A 137 -13.53 -10.79 -3.33
C THR A 137 -14.55 -9.70 -3.67
N MET A 138 -14.19 -8.44 -3.49
CA MET A 138 -15.02 -7.27 -3.75
C MET A 138 -14.20 -6.22 -4.50
N ALA A 139 -14.88 -5.29 -5.18
CA ALA A 139 -14.22 -4.25 -5.97
C ALA A 139 -13.22 -3.41 -5.15
N TYR A 140 -13.51 -3.11 -3.87
CA TYR A 140 -12.59 -2.29 -3.06
C TYR A 140 -11.18 -2.89 -2.92
N PRO A 141 -11.01 -4.16 -2.46
CA PRO A 141 -9.70 -4.83 -2.50
C PRO A 141 -9.05 -4.86 -3.88
N HIS A 142 -9.84 -5.03 -4.96
CA HIS A 142 -9.34 -5.00 -6.34
C HIS A 142 -8.73 -3.63 -6.69
N ILE A 143 -9.41 -2.55 -6.33
CA ILE A 143 -8.94 -1.17 -6.50
C ILE A 143 -7.71 -0.87 -5.64
N GLN A 144 -7.62 -1.43 -4.42
CA GLN A 144 -6.44 -1.35 -3.58
C GLN A 144 -5.30 -2.28 -4.03
N MET A 145 -5.46 -3.01 -5.14
CA MET A 145 -4.47 -3.94 -5.67
C MET A 145 -4.02 -5.01 -4.65
N GLY A 146 -4.90 -5.39 -3.73
CA GLY A 146 -4.59 -6.34 -2.66
C GLY A 146 -3.66 -5.79 -1.58
N ILE A 147 -3.36 -4.49 -1.57
CA ILE A 147 -2.55 -3.86 -0.54
C ILE A 147 -3.41 -3.53 0.67
N THR A 148 -2.95 -3.93 1.85
CA THR A 148 -3.68 -3.68 3.11
C THR A 148 -2.92 -2.85 4.12
N HIS A 149 -1.59 -2.73 3.99
CA HIS A 149 -0.76 -2.05 4.98
C HIS A 149 0.53 -1.52 4.37
N ALA A 150 1.17 -0.56 5.03
CA ALA A 150 2.46 -0.01 4.63
C ALA A 150 3.37 0.16 5.86
N SER A 151 4.63 -0.24 5.72
CA SER A 151 5.65 -0.05 6.75
C SER A 151 6.91 0.58 6.17
N LEU A 152 7.55 1.46 6.95
CA LEU A 152 8.80 2.11 6.57
C LEU A 152 9.97 1.21 6.91
N VAL A 153 10.82 0.92 5.92
CA VAL A 153 12.03 0.13 6.10
C VAL A 153 13.18 1.02 6.58
N TYR A 154 13.91 0.53 7.57
CA TYR A 154 15.22 1.04 7.96
C TYR A 154 16.16 -0.13 8.29
N THR A 155 17.45 0.13 8.24
CA THR A 155 18.50 -0.87 8.43
C THR A 155 19.26 -0.58 9.71
N LYS A 156 19.62 -1.64 10.42
CA LYS A 156 20.44 -1.58 11.62
C LYS A 156 21.29 -2.84 11.69
N ASN A 157 22.60 -2.69 11.89
CA ASN A 157 23.54 -3.81 11.98
C ASN A 157 23.48 -4.79 10.78
N GLY A 158 23.27 -4.26 9.57
CA GLY A 158 23.19 -5.05 8.34
C GLY A 158 21.92 -5.92 8.20
N GLN A 159 20.85 -5.58 8.93
CA GLN A 159 19.54 -6.22 8.85
C GLN A 159 18.46 -5.17 8.62
N ALA A 160 17.41 -5.51 7.88
CA ALA A 160 16.24 -4.67 7.71
C ALA A 160 15.26 -4.80 8.87
N TYR A 161 14.68 -3.67 9.25
CA TYR A 161 13.66 -3.47 10.25
C TYR A 161 12.56 -2.62 9.63
N ASN A 162 11.43 -2.56 10.31
CA ASN A 162 10.30 -1.74 9.93
C ASN A 162 9.85 -0.85 11.10
N VAL A 163 9.25 0.29 10.77
CA VAL A 163 8.48 1.13 11.69
C VAL A 163 7.19 1.55 11.01
N ASP A 164 6.07 1.41 11.69
CA ASP A 164 4.73 1.73 11.19
C ASP A 164 3.74 2.07 12.31
N SER A 165 2.59 2.61 11.94
CA SER A 165 1.50 2.92 12.88
C SER A 165 0.49 1.75 12.87
N PRO A 166 0.09 1.22 14.05
CA PRO A 166 0.41 1.69 15.40
C PRO A 166 1.85 1.38 15.87
N LEU A 167 2.43 2.28 16.66
CA LEU A 167 3.82 2.14 17.15
C LEU A 167 3.93 1.18 18.35
N ASP A 168 3.59 -0.08 18.18
CA ASP A 168 3.66 -1.10 19.23
C ASP A 168 4.66 -2.23 18.91
N GLY A 169 4.65 -3.31 19.70
CA GLY A 169 5.56 -4.45 19.52
C GLY A 169 5.15 -5.42 18.40
N GLU A 170 3.91 -5.37 17.92
CA GLU A 170 3.41 -6.21 16.83
C GLU A 170 3.80 -5.63 15.47
N TYR A 171 3.93 -4.30 15.41
CA TYR A 171 4.15 -3.52 14.20
C TYR A 171 5.61 -3.07 14.09
N VAL A 172 6.20 -2.49 15.15
CA VAL A 172 7.57 -1.95 15.09
C VAL A 172 8.65 -2.97 15.49
N GLY A 173 9.49 -3.38 14.54
CA GLY A 173 10.58 -4.31 14.79
C GLY A 173 11.21 -4.87 13.53
N GLN A 174 11.76 -6.09 13.60
CA GLN A 174 12.12 -6.82 12.38
C GLN A 174 10.88 -7.28 11.65
N PHE A 175 11.01 -7.73 10.40
CA PHE A 175 9.94 -8.41 9.68
C PHE A 175 9.49 -9.75 10.32
N SER A 176 10.00 -10.11 11.49
CA SER A 176 9.61 -11.27 12.28
C SER A 176 8.61 -10.94 13.41
N THR A 177 8.02 -9.73 13.42
CA THR A 177 6.96 -9.39 14.37
C THR A 177 5.64 -10.08 14.01
N LEU A 178 4.69 -10.05 14.95
CA LEU A 178 3.39 -10.72 14.81
C LEU A 178 2.64 -10.28 13.55
N HIS A 179 2.67 -8.98 13.20
CA HIS A 179 2.02 -8.46 11.99
C HIS A 179 2.46 -9.19 10.70
N PHE A 180 3.73 -9.61 10.63
CA PHE A 180 4.26 -10.29 9.45
C PHE A 180 4.17 -11.81 9.52
N THR A 181 4.25 -12.38 10.73
CA THR A 181 4.34 -13.84 10.91
C THR A 181 3.02 -14.48 11.31
N GLY A 182 2.04 -13.69 11.73
CA GLY A 182 0.84 -14.16 12.39
C GLY A 182 1.12 -14.72 13.78
N GLY A 183 0.04 -15.14 14.44
CA GLY A 183 -0.01 -15.65 15.81
C GLY A 183 -1.15 -15.04 16.61
N THR A 184 -1.22 -15.37 17.90
CA THR A 184 -2.19 -14.77 18.81
C THR A 184 -1.70 -13.40 19.26
N THR A 185 -2.50 -12.36 19.04
CA THR A 185 -2.21 -10.99 19.49
C THR A 185 -2.26 -10.91 21.02
N SER A 186 -1.74 -9.82 21.57
CA SER A 186 -1.89 -9.49 22.99
C SER A 186 -3.35 -9.45 23.48
N SER A 187 -4.29 -9.28 22.54
CA SER A 187 -5.71 -9.16 22.78
C SER A 187 -6.49 -10.48 22.66
N GLY A 188 -5.80 -11.56 22.29
CA GLY A 188 -6.37 -12.90 22.12
C GLY A 188 -6.86 -13.21 20.70
N SER A 189 -6.93 -12.22 19.81
CA SER A 189 -7.28 -12.45 18.40
C SER A 189 -6.17 -13.15 17.63
N VAL A 190 -6.52 -13.87 16.56
CA VAL A 190 -5.56 -14.58 15.70
C VAL A 190 -5.24 -13.71 14.48
N ASP A 191 -3.96 -13.37 14.30
CA ASP A 191 -3.44 -12.76 13.08
C ASP A 191 -2.82 -13.86 12.19
N ASN A 192 -3.12 -13.86 10.90
CA ASN A 192 -2.55 -14.80 9.93
C ASN A 192 -1.18 -14.34 9.39
N GLY A 193 -0.81 -13.09 9.69
CA GLY A 193 0.34 -12.40 9.14
C GLY A 193 0.14 -12.02 7.68
N THR A 194 1.25 -11.98 6.95
CA THR A 194 1.25 -11.79 5.50
C THR A 194 2.25 -12.71 4.84
N ASP A 195 1.87 -13.29 3.69
CA ASP A 195 2.72 -14.16 2.90
C ASP A 195 3.32 -13.46 1.67
N ALA A 196 3.07 -12.15 1.47
CA ALA A 196 3.76 -11.37 0.45
C ALA A 196 3.90 -9.87 0.79
N LEU A 197 5.00 -9.27 0.34
CA LEU A 197 5.30 -7.85 0.51
C LEU A 197 5.70 -7.23 -0.83
N HIS A 198 5.06 -6.15 -1.27
CA HIS A 198 5.67 -5.29 -2.27
C HIS A 198 6.71 -4.39 -1.61
N ILE A 199 7.87 -4.28 -2.21
CA ILE A 199 8.92 -3.33 -1.84
C ILE A 199 8.93 -2.24 -2.89
N VAL A 200 8.76 -1.00 -2.46
CA VAL A 200 8.80 0.18 -3.32
C VAL A 200 9.73 1.23 -2.71
N ARG A 201 10.44 1.99 -3.56
CA ARG A 201 11.54 2.87 -3.16
C ARG A 201 11.32 4.31 -3.59
N PRO A 202 11.37 5.31 -2.70
CA PRO A 202 11.33 6.71 -3.10
C PRO A 202 12.46 7.08 -4.06
N VAL A 203 12.13 7.80 -5.13
CA VAL A 203 13.11 8.29 -6.11
C VAL A 203 13.92 9.44 -5.52
N GLY A 204 15.23 9.49 -5.81
CA GLY A 204 16.10 10.59 -5.38
C GLY A 204 16.36 10.62 -3.87
N PHE A 205 16.24 9.48 -3.20
CA PHE A 205 16.64 9.33 -1.80
C PHE A 205 18.16 9.16 -1.74
N ASP A 206 18.88 10.19 -1.30
CA ASP A 206 20.35 10.18 -1.17
C ASP A 206 20.82 9.61 0.17
N ASP A 207 22.14 9.41 0.31
CA ASP A 207 22.72 8.78 1.49
C ASP A 207 22.60 9.63 2.76
N ALA A 208 22.62 10.96 2.63
CA ALA A 208 22.42 11.86 3.75
C ALA A 208 20.98 11.78 4.29
N ARG A 209 20.00 11.67 3.39
CA ARG A 209 18.59 11.48 3.72
C ARG A 209 18.34 10.10 4.31
N ARG A 210 19.01 9.05 3.81
CA ARG A 210 19.00 7.70 4.41
C ARG A 210 19.52 7.71 5.85
N GLU A 211 20.66 8.34 6.09
CA GLU A 211 21.24 8.42 7.43
C GLU A 211 20.30 9.15 8.41
N ARG A 212 19.73 10.30 8.00
CA ARG A 212 18.75 11.03 8.82
C ARG A 212 17.50 10.21 9.09
N LEU A 213 16.95 9.55 8.06
CA LEU A 213 15.80 8.66 8.23
C LEU A 213 16.10 7.55 9.23
N ARG A 214 17.27 6.92 9.14
CA ARG A 214 17.68 5.86 10.07
C ARG A 214 17.74 6.38 11.51
N GLY A 215 18.24 7.60 11.71
CA GLY A 215 18.21 8.28 13.01
C GLY A 215 16.79 8.45 13.55
N TRP A 216 15.90 9.05 12.75
CA TRP A 216 14.49 9.24 13.12
C TRP A 216 13.76 7.92 13.40
N ALA A 217 13.91 6.93 12.53
CA ALA A 217 13.30 5.61 12.68
C ALA A 217 13.82 4.86 13.92
N THR A 218 15.13 4.98 14.21
CA THR A 218 15.72 4.40 15.43
C THR A 218 15.15 5.06 16.68
N ALA A 219 15.01 6.39 16.69
CA ALA A 219 14.40 7.11 17.82
C ALA A 219 12.94 6.68 18.03
N VAL A 220 12.14 6.62 16.96
CA VAL A 220 10.75 6.14 17.01
C VAL A 220 10.69 4.71 17.54
N ALA A 221 11.57 3.82 17.04
CA ALA A 221 11.61 2.45 17.50
C ALA A 221 11.96 2.35 19.01
N GLN A 222 12.71 3.29 19.57
CA GLN A 222 13.03 3.27 21.00
C GLN A 222 11.91 3.86 21.86
N ASN A 223 11.32 4.99 21.43
CA ASN A 223 10.37 5.73 22.26
C ASN A 223 8.90 5.45 21.94
N ARG A 224 8.60 4.70 20.88
CA ARG A 224 7.24 4.41 20.37
C ARG A 224 6.39 5.68 20.21
N ALA A 225 7.07 6.79 19.88
CA ALA A 225 6.61 8.17 19.88
C ALA A 225 5.76 8.58 21.12
N TYR A 226 6.13 8.08 22.29
CA TYR A 226 5.53 8.41 23.59
C TYR A 226 4.00 8.27 23.65
N GLY A 227 3.42 7.36 22.84
CA GLY A 227 1.98 7.11 22.78
C GLY A 227 1.14 8.22 22.14
N LYS A 228 1.79 9.20 21.49
CA LYS A 228 1.14 10.34 20.82
C LYS A 228 0.84 10.11 19.35
N VAL A 229 1.54 9.15 18.72
CA VAL A 229 1.20 8.67 17.37
C VAL A 229 0.32 7.44 17.54
N ARG A 230 -0.97 7.61 17.26
CA ARG A 230 -1.98 6.56 17.41
C ARG A 230 -2.50 6.13 16.06
N PHE A 231 -3.12 4.97 15.98
CA PHE A 231 -3.76 4.53 14.75
C PHE A 231 -5.05 5.33 14.49
N GLN A 232 -5.16 5.91 13.29
CA GLN A 232 -6.39 6.57 12.81
C GLN A 232 -7.30 5.52 12.16
N LYS A 233 -8.53 5.38 12.67
CA LYS A 233 -9.50 4.39 12.15
C LYS A 233 -10.29 4.92 10.95
N ASP A 234 -10.44 6.24 10.85
CA ASP A 234 -11.11 6.85 9.70
C ASP A 234 -10.12 7.07 8.56
N TYR A 235 -10.08 6.09 7.65
CA TYR A 235 -9.23 6.12 6.46
C TYR A 235 -9.61 7.19 5.45
N LEU A 236 -10.77 7.87 5.57
CA LEU A 236 -11.15 8.96 4.69
C LEU A 236 -10.70 10.34 5.21
N THR A 237 -10.24 10.42 6.46
CA THR A 237 -9.84 11.67 7.10
C THR A 237 -8.37 11.65 7.55
N PRO A 238 -7.41 11.93 6.64
CA PRO A 238 -6.00 12.09 6.99
C PRO A 238 -5.77 13.19 8.05
N ILE A 239 -4.61 13.15 8.72
CA ILE A 239 -4.36 14.02 9.87
C ILE A 239 -4.41 15.50 9.50
N PHE A 240 -3.90 15.87 8.32
CA PHE A 240 -3.89 17.28 7.88
C PHE A 240 -5.32 17.81 7.72
N ALA A 241 -6.26 16.97 7.26
CA ALA A 241 -7.66 17.31 7.12
C ALA A 241 -8.35 17.40 8.49
N SER A 242 -8.12 16.42 9.39
CA SER A 242 -8.75 16.41 10.72
C SER A 242 -8.26 17.53 11.64
N LYS A 243 -6.96 17.85 11.60
CA LYS A 243 -6.33 18.87 12.45
C LYS A 243 -6.23 20.24 11.80
N ARG A 244 -6.54 20.35 10.50
CA ARG A 244 -6.41 21.59 9.70
C ARG A 244 -4.99 22.15 9.74
N MET A 245 -3.99 21.27 9.76
CA MET A 245 -2.58 21.62 9.69
C MET A 245 -2.08 21.47 8.27
N THR A 246 -1.10 22.28 7.87
CA THR A 246 -0.36 22.00 6.64
C THR A 246 0.49 20.74 6.81
N THR A 247 0.94 20.18 5.69
CA THR A 247 1.94 19.11 5.68
C THR A 247 3.19 19.49 6.47
N GLN A 248 3.71 20.70 6.29
CA GLN A 248 4.92 21.18 6.97
C GLN A 248 4.70 21.21 8.49
N GLN A 249 3.58 21.75 8.95
CA GLN A 249 3.21 21.78 10.37
C GLN A 249 3.09 20.36 10.94
N THR A 250 2.39 19.47 10.24
CA THR A 250 2.17 18.08 10.66
C THR A 250 3.47 17.30 10.82
N VAL A 251 4.35 17.34 9.81
CA VAL A 251 5.65 16.65 9.85
C VAL A 251 6.56 17.24 10.93
N THR A 252 6.52 18.56 11.11
CA THR A 252 7.28 19.22 12.16
C THR A 252 6.82 18.80 13.54
N GLU A 253 5.50 18.74 13.76
CA GLU A 253 4.94 18.26 15.02
C GLU A 253 5.30 16.80 15.28
N LEU A 254 5.26 15.93 14.25
CA LEU A 254 5.75 14.56 14.36
C LEU A 254 7.22 14.53 14.80
N GLY A 255 8.09 15.31 14.15
CA GLY A 255 9.50 15.43 14.56
C GLY A 255 9.66 15.92 16.00
N LYS A 256 8.87 16.91 16.42
CA LYS A 256 8.86 17.40 17.81
C LYS A 256 8.40 16.32 18.78
N ILE A 257 7.38 15.53 18.45
CA ILE A 257 6.92 14.40 19.27
C ILE A 257 8.05 13.38 19.45
N ILE A 258 8.75 13.01 18.37
CA ILE A 258 9.87 12.06 18.41
C ILE A 258 10.98 12.57 19.34
N LEU A 259 11.20 13.88 19.40
CA LEU A 259 12.16 14.54 20.28
C LEU A 259 11.64 14.80 21.71
N ASN A 260 10.46 14.27 22.07
CA ASN A 260 9.77 14.52 23.34
C ASN A 260 9.46 16.00 23.63
N ARG A 261 9.19 16.78 22.58
CA ARG A 261 8.86 18.22 22.66
C ARG A 261 7.48 18.55 22.15
N GLY A 262 6.94 17.72 21.26
CA GLY A 262 5.59 17.87 20.73
C GLY A 262 4.56 17.47 21.78
N THR A 263 3.44 18.19 21.83
CA THR A 263 2.37 17.97 22.81
C THR A 263 1.10 17.45 22.14
N MET A 264 1.01 17.53 20.82
CA MET A 264 -0.18 17.11 20.09
C MET A 264 -0.24 15.58 19.93
N GLU A 265 -1.45 15.04 19.94
CA GLU A 265 -1.69 13.68 19.43
C GLU A 265 -1.90 13.73 17.90
N LEU A 266 -1.15 12.88 17.19
CA LEU A 266 -1.22 12.71 15.75
C LEU A 266 -1.74 11.29 15.44
N PRO A 267 -3.07 11.08 15.39
CA PRO A 267 -3.61 9.83 14.88
C PRO A 267 -3.33 9.72 13.37
N MET A 268 -2.66 8.64 12.96
CA MET A 268 -2.21 8.42 11.59
C MET A 268 -2.45 6.97 11.20
N TYR A 269 -2.87 6.73 9.96
CA TYR A 269 -2.81 5.39 9.40
C TYR A 269 -1.36 5.05 8.99
N CYS A 270 -1.10 3.76 8.75
CA CYS A 270 0.25 3.21 8.57
C CYS A 270 1.05 3.90 7.44
N SER A 271 0.42 4.10 6.29
CA SER A 271 1.03 4.75 5.13
C SER A 271 1.20 6.26 5.28
N GLU A 272 0.34 6.94 6.03
CA GLU A 272 0.51 8.36 6.36
C GLU A 272 1.72 8.58 7.26
N PHE A 273 1.88 7.73 8.27
CA PHE A 273 3.05 7.75 9.13
C PHE A 273 4.34 7.51 8.32
N ALA A 274 4.36 6.48 7.47
CA ALA A 274 5.51 6.20 6.63
C ALA A 274 5.84 7.37 5.69
N TRP A 275 4.82 7.98 5.07
CA TRP A 275 4.98 9.16 4.23
C TRP A 275 5.55 10.36 5.00
N HIS A 276 5.07 10.64 6.21
CA HIS A 276 5.60 11.73 7.03
C HIS A 276 7.03 11.48 7.50
N MET A 277 7.39 10.24 7.83
CA MET A 277 8.78 9.90 8.17
C MET A 277 9.72 10.12 6.97
N LEU A 278 9.26 9.77 5.75
CA LEU A 278 9.99 10.10 4.54
C LEU A 278 10.12 11.61 4.36
N ALA A 279 9.07 12.41 4.61
CA ALA A 279 9.15 13.86 4.53
C ALA A 279 10.09 14.47 5.60
N LEU A 280 10.05 13.93 6.83
CA LEU A 280 10.88 14.33 7.97
C LEU A 280 12.36 14.05 7.74
N SER A 281 12.72 13.01 7.00
CA SER A 281 14.11 12.65 6.72
C SER A 281 14.92 13.73 6.00
N ASN A 282 14.26 14.73 5.41
CA ASN A 282 14.95 15.87 4.81
C ASN A 282 15.40 16.90 5.87
N CYS A 283 14.92 16.78 7.10
CA CYS A 283 15.24 17.65 8.23
C CYS A 283 16.22 16.99 9.21
N THR A 284 17.12 17.79 9.75
CA THR A 284 17.92 17.51 10.95
C THR A 284 17.10 17.73 12.21
N GLU A 285 17.57 17.20 13.34
CA GLU A 285 16.93 17.48 14.63
C GLU A 285 16.95 18.97 15.00
N ALA A 286 18.01 19.69 14.65
CA ALA A 286 18.15 21.12 14.97
C ALA A 286 17.08 21.93 14.24
N GLU A 287 16.90 21.70 12.93
CA GLU A 287 15.86 22.37 12.14
C GLU A 287 14.45 22.13 12.70
N ILE A 288 14.17 20.93 13.21
CA ILE A 288 12.89 20.61 13.85
C ILE A 288 12.73 21.31 15.21
N LYS A 289 13.81 21.41 16.00
CA LYS A 289 13.80 22.10 17.30
C LYS A 289 13.57 23.60 17.12
N ASP A 290 14.16 24.19 16.09
CA ASP A 290 14.12 25.63 15.82
C ASP A 290 12.90 26.05 14.99
N ALA A 291 12.12 25.09 14.48
CA ALA A 291 10.95 25.36 13.67
C ALA A 291 9.84 26.10 14.43
N GLY A 292 9.41 27.23 13.87
CA GLY A 292 8.29 28.04 14.34
C GLY A 292 6.90 27.43 14.05
N PRO A 293 5.82 28.21 14.23
CA PRO A 293 4.44 27.74 14.07
C PRO A 293 4.06 27.37 12.62
N GLU A 294 4.79 27.89 11.63
CA GLU A 294 4.58 27.54 10.21
C GLU A 294 5.12 26.14 9.85
N GLY A 295 5.94 25.55 10.71
CA GLY A 295 6.65 24.30 10.44
C GLY A 295 8.07 24.53 9.89
N ALA A 296 8.85 23.46 9.83
CA ALA A 296 10.22 23.46 9.34
C ALA A 296 10.25 23.50 7.81
N SER A 297 10.98 24.45 7.24
CA SER A 297 11.11 24.62 5.78
C SER A 297 11.85 23.47 5.09
N CYS A 298 12.65 22.71 5.86
CA CYS A 298 13.31 21.50 5.39
C CYS A 298 12.35 20.35 5.09
N VAL A 299 11.08 20.39 5.52
CA VAL A 299 10.13 19.30 5.26
C VAL A 299 9.91 19.16 3.75
N LYS A 300 10.20 17.97 3.22
CA LYS A 300 10.09 17.69 1.78
C LYS A 300 9.30 16.40 1.49
N PRO A 301 8.02 16.52 1.10
CA PRO A 301 7.19 15.43 0.61
C PRO A 301 7.87 14.56 -0.46
N VAL A 302 7.52 13.27 -0.51
CA VAL A 302 7.92 12.38 -1.60
C VAL A 302 6.98 12.47 -2.81
N PHE A 303 5.69 12.65 -2.56
CA PHE A 303 4.63 12.91 -3.55
C PHE A 303 3.41 13.53 -2.85
N ASP A 304 2.59 14.29 -3.55
CA ASP A 304 1.37 14.89 -2.96
C ASP A 304 0.29 13.84 -2.66
N PRO A 305 -0.54 14.02 -1.62
CA PRO A 305 -1.66 13.11 -1.37
C PRO A 305 -2.55 12.99 -2.61
N MET A 306 -3.06 11.79 -2.87
CA MET A 306 -3.72 11.46 -4.13
C MET A 306 -5.23 11.58 -4.01
N GLN A 307 -5.87 12.16 -5.03
CA GLN A 307 -7.31 12.08 -5.22
C GLN A 307 -7.73 10.66 -5.59
N LEU A 308 -9.01 10.32 -5.46
CA LEU A 308 -9.53 8.99 -5.82
C LEU A 308 -9.32 8.71 -7.31
N ALA A 309 -9.72 9.63 -8.17
CA ALA A 309 -9.51 9.60 -9.62
C ALA A 309 -8.68 10.82 -10.06
N ALA A 310 -7.88 10.65 -11.13
CA ALA A 310 -7.03 11.73 -11.64
C ALA A 310 -7.88 12.94 -12.06
N PRO A 311 -7.60 14.14 -11.54
CA PRO A 311 -8.31 15.36 -11.95
C PRO A 311 -7.93 15.85 -13.36
N ASP A 312 -6.79 15.43 -13.89
CA ASP A 312 -6.23 15.90 -15.16
C ASP A 312 -5.38 14.82 -15.87
N ALA A 313 -4.92 15.11 -17.09
CA ALA A 313 -4.15 14.18 -17.92
C ALA A 313 -2.71 13.91 -17.41
N GLY A 314 -2.18 14.77 -16.53
CA GLY A 314 -0.80 14.68 -16.04
C GLY A 314 -0.67 13.97 -14.69
N SER A 315 -1.80 13.60 -14.08
CA SER A 315 -1.88 13.00 -12.76
C SER A 315 -2.42 11.58 -12.82
N ILE A 316 -2.31 10.89 -11.68
CA ILE A 316 -2.88 9.57 -11.48
C ILE A 316 -3.68 9.57 -10.18
N GLY A 317 -4.85 8.93 -10.21
CA GLY A 317 -5.72 8.74 -9.05
C GLY A 317 -5.35 7.49 -8.26
N LEU A 318 -5.66 7.51 -6.96
CA LEU A 318 -5.45 6.38 -6.05
C LEU A 318 -6.11 5.10 -6.56
N ALA A 319 -7.29 5.24 -7.16
CA ALA A 319 -8.08 4.14 -7.67
C ALA A 319 -7.73 3.75 -9.11
N GLU A 320 -6.64 4.25 -9.71
CA GLU A 320 -6.28 3.97 -11.11
C GLU A 320 -5.14 2.95 -11.27
N GLY A 321 -4.65 2.35 -10.19
CA GLY A 321 -3.64 1.29 -10.24
C GLY A 321 -4.03 0.15 -11.19
N PRO A 322 -5.16 -0.55 -10.98
CA PRO A 322 -5.62 -1.59 -11.89
C PRO A 322 -5.81 -1.10 -13.33
N LEU A 323 -6.25 0.15 -13.52
CA LEU A 323 -6.41 0.75 -14.84
C LEU A 323 -5.07 0.83 -15.58
N LEU A 324 -3.97 1.19 -14.91
CA LEU A 324 -2.65 1.20 -15.56
C LEU A 324 -2.24 -0.16 -16.10
N SER A 325 -2.45 -1.24 -15.33
CA SER A 325 -2.16 -2.60 -15.79
C SER A 325 -3.10 -3.02 -16.92
N LEU A 326 -4.39 -2.70 -16.81
CA LEU A 326 -5.40 -2.94 -17.85
C LEU A 326 -5.03 -2.28 -19.18
N MET A 327 -4.48 -1.06 -19.16
CA MET A 327 -4.12 -0.33 -20.37
C MET A 327 -2.97 -0.97 -21.17
N THR A 328 -2.23 -1.91 -20.56
CA THR A 328 -1.22 -2.71 -21.28
C THR A 328 -1.82 -3.82 -22.15
N ALA A 329 -3.08 -4.20 -21.91
CA ALA A 329 -3.76 -5.19 -22.75
C ALA A 329 -4.17 -4.63 -24.12
N PRO A 330 -4.38 -5.52 -25.12
CA PRO A 330 -4.99 -5.17 -26.39
C PRO A 330 -6.34 -4.46 -26.19
N ALA A 331 -6.60 -3.40 -26.98
CA ALA A 331 -7.80 -2.58 -26.83
C ALA A 331 -9.11 -3.38 -26.89
N ALA A 332 -9.15 -4.46 -27.69
CA ALA A 332 -10.31 -5.34 -27.82
C ALA A 332 -10.67 -6.09 -26.52
N ASP A 333 -9.70 -6.35 -25.64
CA ASP A 333 -9.90 -7.11 -24.40
C ASP A 333 -10.22 -6.22 -23.20
N ARG A 334 -9.89 -4.92 -23.27
CA ARG A 334 -9.96 -4.00 -22.13
C ARG A 334 -11.35 -3.90 -21.52
N GLY A 335 -12.41 -3.93 -22.33
CA GLY A 335 -13.79 -3.89 -21.83
C GLY A 335 -14.15 -5.09 -20.95
N ARG A 336 -13.66 -6.29 -21.28
CA ARG A 336 -13.80 -7.49 -20.44
C ARG A 336 -13.07 -7.29 -19.11
N PHE A 337 -11.83 -6.83 -19.16
CA PHE A 337 -11.00 -6.62 -17.98
C PHE A 337 -11.55 -5.58 -17.02
N VAL A 338 -12.27 -4.55 -17.50
CA VAL A 338 -12.99 -3.65 -16.59
C VAL A 338 -13.98 -4.42 -15.73
N ASN A 339 -14.75 -5.35 -16.30
CA ASN A 339 -15.71 -6.14 -15.52
C ASN A 339 -15.02 -7.00 -14.45
N ASP A 340 -13.83 -7.54 -14.75
CA ASP A 340 -13.07 -8.36 -13.81
C ASP A 340 -12.62 -7.56 -12.56
N VAL A 341 -12.26 -6.27 -12.72
CA VAL A 341 -11.91 -5.38 -11.59
C VAL A 341 -13.10 -5.18 -10.65
N PHE A 342 -14.31 -5.00 -11.21
CA PHE A 342 -15.50 -4.65 -10.43
C PHE A 342 -16.37 -5.87 -10.07
N ALA A 343 -15.94 -7.08 -10.41
CA ALA A 343 -16.63 -8.29 -10.03
C ALA A 343 -16.62 -8.47 -8.50
N THR A 344 -17.79 -8.80 -7.96
CA THR A 344 -17.92 -9.28 -6.58
C THR A 344 -18.04 -10.79 -6.64
N GLY A 345 -17.12 -11.51 -5.99
CA GLY A 345 -17.09 -12.96 -5.97
C GLY A 345 -17.49 -13.54 -4.62
N VAL A 346 -17.57 -14.88 -4.59
CA VAL A 346 -17.96 -15.68 -3.42
C VAL A 346 -16.96 -15.56 -2.25
N ASN A 347 -15.77 -15.00 -2.49
CA ASN A 347 -14.70 -14.89 -1.50
C ASN A 347 -14.86 -13.70 -0.54
N GLY A 348 -15.93 -12.90 -0.62
CA GLY A 348 -16.15 -11.74 0.26
C GLY A 348 -16.06 -12.03 1.77
N GLY A 349 -16.30 -13.29 2.18
CA GLY A 349 -16.10 -13.76 3.55
C GLY A 349 -14.66 -13.71 4.07
N ARG A 350 -13.65 -13.70 3.17
CA ARG A 350 -12.21 -13.68 3.53
C ARG A 350 -11.70 -12.32 4.01
N LEU A 351 -12.48 -11.26 3.79
CA LEU A 351 -12.14 -9.93 4.31
C LEU A 351 -12.33 -9.90 5.82
N SER A 352 -11.30 -9.42 6.53
CA SER A 352 -11.45 -9.04 7.94
C SER A 352 -12.59 -8.02 8.09
N SER A 353 -13.19 -7.96 9.28
CA SER A 353 -14.25 -6.99 9.62
C SER A 353 -13.90 -5.55 9.25
N GLY A 354 -12.66 -5.10 9.51
CA GLY A 354 -12.19 -3.76 9.16
C GLY A 354 -12.21 -3.49 7.65
N HIS A 355 -11.57 -4.34 6.84
CA HIS A 355 -11.60 -4.23 5.38
C HIS A 355 -13.01 -4.30 4.79
N ARG A 356 -13.89 -5.12 5.37
CA ARG A 356 -15.29 -5.22 4.95
C ARG A 356 -16.04 -3.91 5.22
N ALA A 357 -15.89 -3.33 6.40
CA ALA A 357 -16.52 -2.05 6.76
C ALA A 357 -16.09 -0.91 5.82
N VAL A 358 -14.80 -0.80 5.51
CA VAL A 358 -14.32 0.22 4.56
C VAL A 358 -14.88 -0.05 3.16
N ALA A 359 -14.89 -1.30 2.72
CA ALA A 359 -15.41 -1.66 1.41
C ALA A 359 -16.92 -1.36 1.26
N GLU A 360 -17.71 -1.58 2.32
CA GLU A 360 -19.12 -1.21 2.40
C GLU A 360 -19.29 0.32 2.36
N GLN A 361 -18.44 1.07 3.08
CA GLN A 361 -18.45 2.54 3.10
C GLN A 361 -18.22 3.14 1.70
N VAL A 362 -17.33 2.54 0.90
CA VAL A 362 -17.00 3.05 -0.45
C VAL A 362 -17.78 2.37 -1.57
N ALA A 363 -18.59 1.35 -1.29
CA ALA A 363 -19.39 0.62 -2.28
C ALA A 363 -20.24 1.54 -3.21
N PRO A 364 -20.86 2.64 -2.73
CA PRO A 364 -21.62 3.55 -3.59
C PRO A 364 -20.81 4.20 -4.72
N LEU A 365 -19.48 4.26 -4.60
CA LEU A 365 -18.60 4.86 -5.61
C LEU A 365 -18.27 3.90 -6.77
N MET A 366 -18.43 2.59 -6.57
CA MET A 366 -17.91 1.57 -7.49
C MET A 366 -18.58 1.60 -8.86
N ALA A 367 -19.87 1.93 -8.93
CA ALA A 367 -20.57 2.05 -10.21
C ALA A 367 -20.03 3.21 -11.06
N GLY A 368 -19.79 4.38 -10.44
CA GLY A 368 -19.19 5.53 -11.12
C GLY A 368 -17.74 5.25 -11.53
N LEU A 369 -16.98 4.56 -10.68
CA LEU A 369 -15.60 4.20 -10.97
C LEU A 369 -15.51 3.17 -12.10
N SER A 370 -16.44 2.21 -12.16
CA SER A 370 -16.55 1.26 -13.27
C SER A 370 -16.82 1.95 -14.61
N GLN A 371 -17.74 2.92 -14.64
CA GLN A 371 -18.01 3.73 -15.84
C GLN A 371 -16.79 4.56 -16.25
N TYR A 372 -16.10 5.16 -15.28
CA TYR A 372 -14.86 5.89 -15.50
C TYR A 372 -13.79 4.99 -16.14
N TYR A 373 -13.60 3.78 -15.60
CA TYR A 373 -12.71 2.76 -16.15
C TYR A 373 -13.10 2.37 -17.57
N ALA A 374 -14.40 2.12 -17.83
CA ALA A 374 -14.89 1.74 -19.15
C ALA A 374 -14.60 2.82 -20.20
N ALA A 375 -14.79 4.10 -19.86
CA ALA A 375 -14.46 5.20 -20.77
C ALA A 375 -12.96 5.27 -21.05
N ARG A 376 -12.11 5.18 -20.02
CA ARG A 376 -10.64 5.17 -20.18
C ARG A 376 -10.15 3.97 -20.99
N ALA A 377 -10.72 2.79 -20.74
CA ALA A 377 -10.42 1.55 -21.46
C ALA A 377 -10.73 1.66 -22.97
N GLN A 378 -11.78 2.41 -23.33
CA GLN A 378 -12.16 2.72 -24.71
C GLN A 378 -11.30 3.83 -25.36
N GLY A 379 -10.32 4.36 -24.64
CA GLY A 379 -9.41 5.39 -25.14
C GLY A 379 -9.92 6.82 -24.96
N ALA A 380 -10.96 7.04 -24.14
CA ALA A 380 -11.36 8.40 -23.79
C ALA A 380 -10.19 9.11 -23.08
N PRO A 381 -9.79 10.30 -23.55
CA PRO A 381 -8.73 11.07 -22.92
C PRO A 381 -9.22 11.61 -21.56
N ALA A 382 -8.28 12.01 -20.69
CA ALA A 382 -8.60 12.41 -19.32
C ALA A 382 -9.60 13.58 -19.27
N GLU A 383 -9.53 14.50 -20.24
CA GLU A 383 -10.42 15.65 -20.35
C GLU A 383 -11.88 15.24 -20.57
N MET A 384 -12.13 14.16 -21.32
CA MET A 384 -13.48 13.66 -21.56
C MET A 384 -14.09 13.01 -20.32
N VAL A 385 -13.26 12.50 -19.41
CA VAL A 385 -13.71 11.87 -18.16
C VAL A 385 -13.52 12.74 -16.92
N ALA A 386 -13.04 13.98 -17.08
CA ALA A 386 -12.76 14.90 -15.97
C ALA A 386 -14.01 15.17 -15.10
N GLY A 387 -15.19 15.27 -15.73
CA GLY A 387 -16.45 15.41 -14.99
C GLY A 387 -16.79 14.20 -14.12
N ALA A 388 -16.52 12.99 -14.61
CA ALA A 388 -16.70 11.76 -13.84
C ALA A 388 -15.67 11.66 -12.69
N ALA A 389 -14.41 12.02 -12.95
CA ALA A 389 -13.37 12.11 -11.92
C ALA A 389 -13.76 13.11 -10.82
N ALA A 390 -14.25 14.29 -11.19
CA ALA A 390 -14.71 15.31 -10.24
C ALA A 390 -15.87 14.80 -9.37
N GLN A 391 -16.83 14.07 -9.94
CA GLN A 391 -17.93 13.47 -9.18
C GLN A 391 -17.44 12.39 -8.20
N LEU A 392 -16.50 11.54 -8.64
CA LEU A 392 -15.89 10.52 -7.79
C LEU A 392 -15.12 11.15 -6.62
N ASN A 393 -14.32 12.18 -6.90
CA ASN A 393 -13.57 12.90 -5.87
C ASN A 393 -14.50 13.64 -4.91
N ALA A 394 -15.59 14.24 -5.40
CA ALA A 394 -16.60 14.85 -4.55
C ALA A 394 -17.30 13.84 -3.63
N GLY A 395 -17.47 12.60 -4.08
CA GLY A 395 -18.00 11.49 -3.27
C GLY A 395 -17.14 11.15 -2.04
N VAL A 396 -15.85 11.49 -2.06
CA VAL A 396 -14.92 11.42 -0.92
C VAL A 396 -14.55 12.81 -0.40
N GLN A 397 -15.45 13.78 -0.57
CA GLN A 397 -15.32 15.16 -0.06
C GLN A 397 -14.10 15.93 -0.63
N ASN A 398 -13.55 15.49 -1.76
CA ASN A 398 -12.32 16.01 -2.37
C ASN A 398 -11.11 15.97 -1.42
N VAL A 399 -11.11 15.07 -0.44
CA VAL A 399 -10.01 14.92 0.51
C VAL A 399 -8.99 13.94 -0.09
N PRO A 400 -7.80 14.41 -0.49
CA PRO A 400 -6.78 13.53 -1.03
C PRO A 400 -6.15 12.69 0.09
N ASN A 401 -5.59 11.53 -0.25
CA ASN A 401 -5.22 10.49 0.72
C ASN A 401 -3.80 9.94 0.49
N TYR A 402 -3.20 9.37 1.53
CA TYR A 402 -1.90 8.71 1.51
C TYR A 402 -2.03 7.19 1.64
N SER A 403 -3.13 6.57 1.20
CA SER A 403 -3.36 5.12 1.30
C SER A 403 -2.13 4.30 0.90
N PRO A 404 -1.89 3.11 1.47
CA PRO A 404 -0.78 2.24 1.07
C PRO A 404 -0.67 2.07 -0.45
N THR A 405 -1.81 1.99 -1.14
CA THR A 405 -1.92 1.87 -2.60
C THR A 405 -1.31 3.07 -3.34
N ALA A 406 -1.30 4.26 -2.74
CA ALA A 406 -0.70 5.46 -3.33
C ALA A 406 0.78 5.25 -3.67
N PHE A 407 1.52 4.50 -2.84
CA PHE A 407 2.92 4.19 -3.08
C PHE A 407 3.10 3.27 -4.29
N LEU A 408 2.28 2.21 -4.41
CA LEU A 408 2.36 1.30 -5.55
C LEU A 408 1.93 1.99 -6.85
N VAL A 409 0.82 2.74 -6.82
CA VAL A 409 0.32 3.46 -8.00
C VAL A 409 1.33 4.48 -8.51
N ASN A 410 1.99 5.22 -7.61
CA ASN A 410 3.10 6.10 -7.98
C ASN A 410 4.26 5.36 -8.64
N SER A 411 4.48 4.10 -8.28
CA SER A 411 5.53 3.25 -8.87
C SER A 411 5.21 2.67 -10.23
N MET A 412 3.96 2.81 -10.69
CA MET A 412 3.50 2.30 -11.98
C MET A 412 3.47 3.36 -13.08
N GLN A 413 3.73 4.62 -12.73
CA GLN A 413 3.78 5.72 -13.70
C GLN A 413 4.94 5.55 -14.70
N ALA A 414 4.92 6.35 -15.78
CA ALA A 414 5.98 6.35 -16.78
C ALA A 414 7.35 6.70 -16.18
N ALA A 415 8.42 6.22 -16.81
CA ALA A 415 9.78 6.59 -16.41
C ALA A 415 9.96 8.12 -16.45
N GLY A 416 10.57 8.70 -15.41
CA GLY A 416 10.76 10.14 -15.28
C GLY A 416 9.63 10.91 -14.57
N THR A 417 8.42 10.34 -14.46
CA THR A 417 7.32 10.94 -13.67
C THR A 417 7.12 10.27 -12.31
N ARG A 418 7.55 9.02 -12.20
CA ARG A 418 7.53 8.23 -10.96
C ARG A 418 8.18 8.96 -9.78
N LYS A 419 7.50 8.90 -8.64
CA LYS A 419 7.99 9.39 -7.34
C LYS A 419 8.53 8.27 -6.45
N VAL A 420 8.16 7.05 -6.81
CA VAL A 420 8.53 5.81 -6.14
C VAL A 420 8.85 4.81 -7.26
N ASP A 421 9.82 3.94 -7.07
CA ASP A 421 10.15 2.85 -7.97
C ASP A 421 9.70 1.51 -7.40
N TYR A 422 9.19 0.62 -8.25
CA TYR A 422 8.86 -0.73 -7.84
C TYR A 422 10.15 -1.57 -7.75
N VAL A 423 10.44 -2.11 -6.56
CA VAL A 423 11.63 -2.93 -6.32
C VAL A 423 11.31 -4.40 -6.49
N ALA A 424 10.39 -4.98 -5.73
CA ALA A 424 10.07 -6.41 -5.90
C ALA A 424 8.78 -6.75 -5.16
N THR A 425 8.25 -7.94 -5.42
CA THR A 425 7.38 -8.63 -4.48
C THR A 425 8.19 -9.72 -3.78
N VAL A 426 8.34 -9.65 -2.47
CA VAL A 426 8.82 -10.79 -1.67
C VAL A 426 7.62 -11.71 -1.44
N ALA A 427 7.73 -12.99 -1.79
CA ALA A 427 6.67 -13.97 -1.56
C ALA A 427 7.21 -15.13 -0.73
N PHE A 428 6.51 -15.49 0.35
CA PHE A 428 6.90 -16.56 1.25
C PHE A 428 6.19 -17.86 0.87
N MET A 429 6.95 -18.86 0.45
CA MET A 429 6.47 -20.14 -0.07
C MET A 429 6.57 -21.22 1.00
N ASP A 430 5.47 -21.94 1.22
CA ASP A 430 5.40 -23.03 2.19
C ASP A 430 5.95 -24.36 1.64
N SER A 431 5.79 -24.60 0.33
CA SER A 431 6.10 -25.91 -0.26
C SER A 431 7.49 -25.96 -0.91
N SER A 432 8.15 -27.13 -0.80
CA SER A 432 9.39 -27.38 -1.53
C SER A 432 9.16 -27.40 -3.03
N ALA A 433 7.99 -27.85 -3.48
CA ALA A 433 7.63 -27.89 -4.90
C ALA A 433 7.58 -26.49 -5.52
N ASP A 434 7.00 -25.52 -4.80
CA ASP A 434 6.94 -24.12 -5.24
C ASP A 434 8.34 -23.50 -5.28
N MET A 435 9.20 -23.86 -4.33
CA MET A 435 10.60 -23.41 -4.35
C MET A 435 11.40 -24.01 -5.51
N GLU A 436 11.24 -25.29 -5.83
CA GLU A 436 11.87 -25.89 -7.01
C GLU A 436 11.33 -25.29 -8.31
N LYS A 437 10.03 -25.01 -8.35
CA LYS A 437 9.41 -24.27 -9.46
C LYS A 437 10.00 -22.87 -9.60
N ALA A 438 10.12 -22.11 -8.51
CA ALA A 438 10.74 -20.78 -8.53
C ALA A 438 12.19 -20.82 -9.01
N LYS A 439 12.99 -21.82 -8.58
CA LYS A 439 14.35 -22.03 -9.07
C LYS A 439 14.39 -22.29 -10.57
N ARG A 440 13.53 -23.19 -11.08
CA ARG A 440 13.42 -23.50 -12.51
C ARG A 440 13.05 -22.24 -13.32
N LEU A 441 12.06 -21.48 -12.86
CA LEU A 441 11.61 -20.26 -13.54
C LEU A 441 12.64 -19.12 -13.50
N ALA A 442 13.56 -19.14 -12.53
CA ALA A 442 14.63 -18.14 -12.41
C ALA A 442 15.84 -18.46 -13.30
N MET A 443 15.92 -19.65 -13.90
CA MET A 443 17.01 -20.03 -14.78
C MET A 443 16.87 -19.39 -16.16
N PRO A 444 17.98 -18.96 -16.80
CA PRO A 444 17.96 -18.55 -18.20
C PRO A 444 17.40 -19.68 -19.08
N SER A 445 16.51 -19.33 -20.01
CA SER A 445 15.92 -20.28 -20.96
C SER A 445 17.01 -21.13 -21.62
N GLY A 446 16.97 -22.45 -21.42
CA GLY A 446 17.94 -23.41 -21.99
C GLY A 446 18.99 -23.97 -21.02
N THR A 447 18.96 -23.62 -19.73
CA THR A 447 19.81 -24.25 -18.70
C THR A 447 19.03 -25.27 -17.88
N SER A 448 19.55 -26.51 -17.74
CA SER A 448 18.95 -27.55 -16.91
C SER A 448 19.32 -27.37 -15.44
N VAL A 449 18.40 -27.71 -14.53
CA VAL A 449 18.68 -27.82 -13.09
C VAL A 449 19.70 -28.94 -12.88
N PRO A 450 20.85 -28.70 -12.21
CA PRO A 450 21.73 -29.78 -11.79
C PRO A 450 20.93 -30.74 -10.90
N GLN A 451 20.87 -32.01 -11.30
CA GLN A 451 20.14 -33.07 -10.60
C GLN A 451 20.71 -33.35 -9.21
#